data_AF-W9DPU2-F1
#
_entry.id   AF-W9DPU2-F1
#
_cell.length_a   1.000
_cell.length_b   1.000
_cell.length_c   1.000
_cell.angle_alpha   90.00
_cell.angle_beta   90.00
_cell.angle_gamma   90.00
#
_symmetry.space_group_name_H-M   'P 1'
#
loop_
_entity.id
_entity.type
_entity.pdbx_description
1 polymer ?
#
loop_
_entity_poly.entity_id
_entity_poly.type
_entity_poly.pdbx_seq_one_letter_code
_entity_poly.pdbx_strand_id
1 'polypeptide(L)' 'MVESEPSDSIHKNETPMEFVREHKDILENLAKHGSPIEQAMAKAYMELYGDSSG' A
#
# COMPACT_ATOMS: atom_id res chain seq x y z
N MET A 1 10.52 -18.23 30.03
CA MET A 1 9.21 -18.05 29.38
C MET A 1 9.41 -16.98 28.34
N VAL A 2 9.34 -17.32 27.05
CA VAL A 2 9.49 -16.32 25.98
C VAL A 2 8.08 -15.97 25.56
N GLU A 3 7.56 -14.86 26.09
CA GLU A 3 6.34 -14.25 25.56
C GLU A 3 6.64 -13.81 24.13
N SER A 4 6.06 -14.53 23.17
CA SER A 4 6.01 -14.08 21.79
C SER A 4 4.87 -13.08 21.70
N GLU A 5 5.17 -11.80 21.91
CA GLU A 5 4.19 -10.75 21.65
C GLU A 5 3.81 -10.73 20.15
N PRO A 6 2.53 -10.51 19.81
CA PRO A 6 2.08 -10.49 18.42
C PRO A 6 2.80 -9.36 17.69
N SER A 7 3.14 -9.60 16.42
CA SER A 7 3.79 -8.64 15.53
C SER A 7 2.94 -7.38 15.36
N ASP A 8 3.08 -6.45 16.31
CA ASP A 8 2.48 -5.13 16.33
C ASP A 8 3.27 -4.16 15.42
N SER A 9 3.86 -4.70 14.34
CA SER A 9 4.62 -3.98 13.32
C SER A 9 3.71 -3.47 12.20
N ILE A 10 2.44 -3.18 12.49
CA ILE A 10 1.57 -2.48 11.54
C ILE A 10 1.94 -1.00 11.63
N HIS A 11 3.00 -0.63 10.90
CA HIS A 11 3.27 0.69 10.33
C HIS A 11 2.73 1.88 11.15
N LYS A 12 3.13 2.02 12.42
CA LYS A 12 2.48 2.95 13.35
C LYS A 12 2.63 4.44 13.00
N ASN A 13 3.30 4.84 11.91
CA ASN A 13 3.41 6.24 11.49
C ASN A 13 3.60 6.44 9.96
N GLU A 14 3.24 5.48 9.12
CA GLU A 14 3.40 5.66 7.67
C GLU A 14 2.29 6.55 7.09
N THR A 15 2.67 7.62 6.39
CA THR A 15 1.71 8.43 5.64
C THR A 15 1.25 7.68 4.37
N PRO A 16 0.04 7.95 3.85
CA PRO A 16 -0.42 7.33 2.61
C PRO A 16 0.55 7.53 1.42
N MET A 17 1.25 8.67 1.37
CA MET A 17 2.26 8.94 0.34
C MET A 17 3.51 8.07 0.50
N GLU A 18 3.99 7.88 1.73
CA GLU A 18 5.11 6.97 2.03
C GLU A 18 4.74 5.53 1.66
N PHE A 19 3.51 5.10 1.97
CA PHE A 19 3.00 3.78 1.58
C PHE A 19 3.00 3.57 0.06
N VAL A 20 2.50 4.55 -0.72
CA VAL A 20 2.55 4.44 -2.19
C VAL A 20 3.99 4.36 -2.69
N ARG A 21 4.89 5.15 -2.12
CA ARG A 21 6.30 5.16 -2.52
C ARG A 21 6.98 3.82 -2.23
N GLU A 22 6.74 3.24 -1.05
CA GLU A 22 7.40 2.00 -0.60
C GLU A 22 6.79 0.74 -1.21
N HIS A 23 5.49 0.77 -1.53
CA HIS A 23 4.74 -0.38 -2.03
C HIS A 23 4.16 -0.18 -3.43
N LYS A 24 4.80 0.68 -4.24
CA LYS A 24 4.36 1.00 -5.61
C LYS A 24 4.21 -0.25 -6.48
N ASP A 25 5.14 -1.19 -6.38
CA ASP A 25 5.14 -2.44 -7.14
C ASP A 25 3.92 -3.32 -6.82
N ILE A 26 3.54 -3.40 -5.54
CA ILE A 26 2.34 -4.11 -5.08
C ILE A 26 1.09 -3.44 -5.64
N LEU A 27 0.99 -2.11 -5.52
CA LEU A 27 -0.14 -1.34 -6.05
C LEU A 27 -0.26 -1.47 -7.57
N GLU A 28 0.86 -1.44 -8.30
CA GLU A 28 0.88 -1.68 -9.75
C GLU A 28 0.45 -3.10 -10.11
N ASN A 29 0.88 -4.09 -9.34
CA ASN A 29 0.49 -5.49 -9.55
C ASN A 29 -1.02 -5.65 -9.33
N LEU A 30 -1.57 -5.11 -8.24
CA LEU A 30 -3.00 -5.10 -7.96
C LEU A 30 -3.79 -4.37 -9.05
N ALA A 31 -3.28 -3.24 -9.54
CA ALA A 31 -3.91 -2.47 -10.63
C ALA A 31 -3.96 -3.23 -11.96
N LYS A 32 -3.05 -4.18 -12.20
CA LYS A 32 -2.95 -4.99 -13.43
C LYS A 32 -3.65 -6.34 -13.33
N HIS A 33 -3.60 -6.98 -12.16
CA HIS A 33 -3.93 -8.39 -11.99
C HIS A 33 -4.91 -8.69 -10.86
N GLY A 34 -5.27 -7.70 -10.04
CA GLY A 34 -6.26 -7.88 -8.98
C GLY A 34 -7.66 -8.17 -9.51
N SER A 35 -8.58 -8.51 -8.61
CA SER A 35 -10.02 -8.47 -8.89
C SER A 35 -10.45 -7.06 -9.32
N PRO A 36 -11.63 -6.90 -9.96
CA PRO A 36 -12.10 -5.58 -10.39
C PRO A 36 -12.10 -4.53 -9.28
N ILE A 37 -12.41 -4.93 -8.04
CA ILE A 37 -12.43 -4.03 -6.87
C ILE A 37 -11.00 -3.65 -6.48
N GLU A 38 -10.08 -4.62 -6.39
CA GLU A 38 -8.68 -4.35 -6.04
C GLU A 38 -8.00 -3.46 -7.08
N GLN A 39 -8.29 -3.67 -8.36
CA GLN A 39 -7.78 -2.80 -9.43
C GLN A 39 -8.27 -1.36 -9.27
N ALA A 40 -9.56 -1.16 -8.99
CA ALA A 40 -10.14 0.16 -8.80
C ALA A 40 -9.54 0.85 -7.56
N MET A 41 -9.42 0.11 -6.46
CA MET A 41 -8.85 0.62 -5.21
C MET A 41 -7.38 0.98 -5.38
N ALA A 42 -6.56 0.13 -6.00
CA ALA A 42 -5.14 0.40 -6.22
C ALA A 42 -4.92 1.62 -7.13
N LYS A 43 -5.70 1.75 -8.21
CA LYS A 43 -5.66 2.91 -9.11
C LYS A 43 -6.05 4.19 -8.38
N ALA A 44 -7.17 4.19 -7.66
CA ALA A 44 -7.63 5.35 -6.89
C ALA A 44 -6.63 5.75 -5.80
N TYR A 45 -6.04 4.77 -5.10
CA TYR A 45 -5.06 5.03 -4.06
C TYR A 45 -3.78 5.66 -4.63
N MET A 46 -3.27 5.16 -5.76
CA MET A 46 -2.14 5.77 -6.47
C MET A 46 -2.48 7.14 -7.08
N GLU A 47 -3.72 7.40 -7.50
CA GLU A 47 -4.14 8.71 -7.99
C GLU A 47 -4.20 9.76 -6.87
N LEU A 48 -4.66 9.36 -5.68
CA LEU A 48 -4.82 10.26 -4.54
C LEU A 48 -3.49 10.55 -3.82
N TYR A 49 -2.59 9.56 -3.76
CA TYR A 49 -1.40 9.61 -2.90
C TYR A 49 -0.10 9.32 -3.65
N GLY A 50 -0.16 8.92 -4.92
CA GLY A 50 1.02 8.81 -5.76
C GLY A 50 1.56 10.18 -6.14
N ASP A 51 2.87 10.24 -6.33
CA ASP A 51 3.56 11.47 -6.73
C ASP A 51 3.15 11.86 -8.16
N SER A 52 2.44 12.97 -8.32
CA SER A 52 2.04 13.52 -9.64
C SER A 52 3.18 14.21 -10.39
N SER A 53 4.44 13.88 -10.07
CA SER A 53 5.62 14.41 -10.75
C SER A 53 6.06 13.49 -11.88
N GLY A 54 5.41 13.67 -13.04
CA GLY A 54 5.74 13.05 -14.33
C GLY A 54 4.73 13.38 -15.42
#